data_AF-A0AAN9GC98-F1
#
_entry.id   AF-A0AAN9GC98-F1
#
_cell.length_a   1.000
_cell.length_b   1.000
_cell.length_c   1.000
_cell.angle_alpha   90.00
_cell.angle_beta   90.00
_cell.angle_gamma   90.00
#
_symmetry.space_group_name_H-M   'P 1'
#
loop_
_entity.id
_entity.type
_entity.pdbx_description
1 polymer ?
#
loop_
_entity_poly.entity_id
_entity_poly.type
_entity_poly.pdbx_seq_one_letter_code
_entity_poly.pdbx_strand_id
1 'polypeptide(L)'
;MAAGCGLRAVFVLLVLVICCVIPQSVEAKSFANLVKTVSLGRGTTNSSNPKYIYETGPECVAFTSSSSQKPYIDVGLVATSRVRTVLIYLPITGTDYRNIQLSFGSTTHSFKKHTDIDQNIVAIWEGDHSTYTLRIRSNESSFTLCLIKVYDVTLEDYCACDETCHRNRDVICCDDDHHGVCDKPHDCHQVNVALNKPASMSSYYRKSEASYAVNGITGTTFSAPGYTSDSTQWNCIHTDAGDTSPYWEVDLGKDYTVNSVIIYRRGGGNTYTLICLIIST
;
A
#
# COMPACT_ATOMS: atom_id res chain seq x y z
N MET A 1 -21.97 19.40 64.91
CA MET A 1 -20.58 19.25 65.38
C MET A 1 -20.29 17.77 65.56
N ALA A 2 -19.12 17.35 65.11
CA ALA A 2 -18.73 15.97 64.80
C ALA A 2 -18.54 15.05 66.02
N ALA A 3 -18.67 13.74 65.78
CA ALA A 3 -17.71 12.71 66.21
C ALA A 3 -18.00 11.40 65.44
N GLY A 4 -16.96 10.82 64.81
CA GLY A 4 -17.06 9.65 63.96
C GLY A 4 -16.99 8.31 64.70
N CYS A 5 -17.29 7.24 63.96
CA CYS A 5 -16.90 5.88 64.29
C CYS A 5 -16.35 5.24 63.01
N GLY A 6 -15.08 4.83 63.04
CA GLY A 6 -14.33 4.38 61.87
C GLY A 6 -14.68 2.97 61.43
N LEU A 7 -14.83 2.78 60.13
CA LEU A 7 -14.86 1.46 59.49
C LEU A 7 -13.45 1.15 58.97
N ARG A 8 -12.78 0.18 59.58
CA ARG A 8 -11.52 -0.38 59.06
C ARG A 8 -11.86 -1.25 57.84
N ALA A 9 -11.66 -0.71 56.64
CA ALA A 9 -11.63 -1.51 55.42
C ALA A 9 -10.21 -2.09 55.26
N VAL A 10 -10.08 -3.39 55.48
CA VAL A 10 -8.89 -4.16 55.12
C VAL A 10 -8.88 -4.27 53.60
N PHE A 11 -7.99 -3.52 52.94
CA PHE A 11 -7.72 -3.71 51.51
C PHE A 11 -6.95 -5.03 51.35
N VAL A 12 -7.67 -6.10 51.06
CA VAL A 12 -7.08 -7.31 50.48
C VAL A 12 -6.67 -6.92 49.06
N LEU A 13 -5.36 -6.76 48.86
CA LEU A 13 -4.75 -6.58 47.55
C LEU A 13 -4.99 -7.87 46.76
N LEU A 14 -6.11 -7.95 46.06
CA LEU A 14 -6.33 -8.95 45.03
C LEU A 14 -5.34 -8.61 43.92
N VAL A 15 -4.21 -9.32 43.88
CA VAL A 15 -3.30 -9.31 42.73
C VAL A 15 -4.09 -9.95 41.59
N LEU A 16 -4.87 -9.12 40.91
CA LEU A 16 -5.31 -9.38 39.55
C LEU A 16 -4.02 -9.46 38.74
N VAL A 17 -3.56 -10.70 38.54
CA VAL A 17 -2.71 -11.04 37.40
C VAL A 17 -3.57 -10.75 36.19
N ILE A 18 -3.67 -9.47 35.83
CA ILE A 18 -3.84 -9.07 34.45
C ILE A 18 -2.56 -9.62 33.85
N CYS A 19 -2.64 -10.83 33.29
CA CYS A 19 -1.73 -11.22 32.23
C CYS A 19 -1.70 -10.01 31.33
N CYS A 20 -0.59 -9.27 31.40
CA CYS A 20 -0.20 -8.37 30.35
C CYS A 20 -0.14 -9.30 29.16
N VAL A 21 -1.24 -9.35 28.40
CA VAL A 21 -1.18 -9.74 27.01
C VAL A 21 -0.23 -8.69 26.48
N ILE A 22 1.05 -9.05 26.45
CA ILE A 22 2.07 -8.37 25.66
C ILE A 22 1.31 -8.12 24.36
N PRO A 23 1.06 -6.87 23.95
CA PRO A 23 0.48 -6.64 22.64
C PRO A 23 1.41 -7.40 21.71
N GLN A 24 0.90 -8.52 21.17
CA GLN A 24 1.63 -9.32 20.20
C GLN A 24 2.11 -8.28 19.22
N SER A 25 3.42 -8.24 18.98
CA SER A 25 4.03 -7.37 17.98
C SER A 25 3.12 -7.40 16.77
N VAL A 26 2.31 -6.36 16.57
CA VAL A 26 1.39 -6.33 15.45
C VAL A 26 2.33 -6.31 14.27
N GLU A 27 2.40 -7.44 13.57
CA GLU A 27 3.26 -7.59 12.41
C GLU A 27 3.02 -6.37 11.53
N ALA A 28 4.07 -5.58 11.27
CA ALA A 28 3.92 -4.33 10.57
C ALA A 28 3.40 -4.66 9.16
N LYS A 29 2.10 -4.43 8.92
CA LYS A 29 1.49 -4.69 7.61
C LYS A 29 1.99 -3.62 6.65
N SER A 30 2.62 -4.07 5.57
CA SER A 30 3.05 -3.19 4.47
C SER A 30 1.93 -3.07 3.46
N PHE A 31 1.41 -1.85 3.28
CA PHE A 31 0.44 -1.52 2.21
C PHE A 31 1.14 -0.90 0.99
N ALA A 32 2.46 -1.09 0.90
CA ALA A 32 3.28 -0.66 -0.22
C ALA A 32 2.90 -1.45 -1.48
N ASN A 33 2.79 -0.76 -2.62
CA ASN A 33 2.80 -1.48 -3.89
C ASN A 33 4.17 -2.13 -4.07
N LEU A 34 4.22 -3.46 -4.18
CA LEU A 34 5.45 -4.25 -4.33
C LEU A 34 6.05 -4.15 -5.74
N VAL A 35 5.30 -3.61 -6.71
CA VAL A 35 5.77 -3.46 -8.09
C VAL A 35 6.89 -2.42 -8.17
N LYS A 36 8.00 -2.80 -8.78
CA LYS A 36 9.17 -1.92 -9.00
C LYS A 36 9.46 -1.64 -10.46
N THR A 37 9.19 -2.60 -11.34
CA THR A 37 9.45 -2.48 -12.77
C THR A 37 8.35 -3.14 -13.59
N VAL A 38 8.18 -2.65 -14.81
CA VAL A 38 7.39 -3.30 -15.85
C VAL A 38 8.26 -3.37 -17.09
N SER A 39 8.44 -4.58 -17.62
CA SER A 39 9.15 -4.83 -18.86
C SER A 39 8.24 -5.48 -19.89
N LEU A 40 8.31 -4.99 -21.12
CA LEU A 40 7.59 -5.58 -22.24
C LEU A 40 8.33 -6.82 -22.72
N GLY A 41 7.81 -8.00 -22.37
CA GLY A 41 8.41 -9.25 -22.83
C GLY A 41 8.02 -9.58 -24.27
N ARG A 42 6.82 -9.16 -24.72
CA ARG A 42 6.37 -9.34 -26.11
C ARG A 42 5.37 -8.28 -26.54
N GLY A 43 5.59 -7.76 -27.75
CA GLY A 43 4.73 -6.77 -28.39
C GLY A 43 5.42 -5.41 -28.50
N THR A 44 4.61 -4.38 -28.66
CA THR A 44 4.98 -2.96 -28.61
C THR A 44 4.10 -2.23 -27.59
N THR A 45 4.57 -1.11 -27.08
CA THR A 45 3.82 -0.22 -26.16
C THR A 45 3.67 1.15 -26.78
N ASN A 46 2.56 1.84 -26.51
CA ASN A 46 2.34 3.23 -26.92
C ASN A 46 2.98 4.26 -25.97
N SER A 47 3.49 3.83 -24.82
CA SER A 47 4.05 4.73 -23.80
C SER A 47 5.58 4.70 -23.81
N SER A 48 6.19 5.89 -23.76
CA SER A 48 7.62 6.08 -23.53
C SER A 48 8.01 5.88 -22.05
N ASN A 49 7.03 5.85 -21.14
CA ASN A 49 7.25 5.69 -19.71
C ASN A 49 6.18 4.78 -19.08
N PRO A 50 6.38 3.45 -19.12
CA PRO A 50 5.41 2.50 -18.58
C PRO A 50 5.30 2.52 -17.05
N LYS A 51 6.13 3.31 -16.34
CA LYS A 51 6.07 3.42 -14.87
C LYS A 51 4.73 3.94 -14.35
N TYR A 52 4.01 4.68 -15.18
CA TYR A 52 2.69 5.20 -14.87
C TYR A 52 1.70 4.13 -14.43
N ILE A 53 1.86 2.88 -14.89
CA ILE A 53 0.96 1.80 -14.50
C ILE A 53 1.25 1.22 -13.12
N TYR A 54 2.24 1.69 -12.34
CA TYR A 54 2.47 1.19 -10.98
C TYR A 54 2.94 2.25 -9.96
N GLU A 55 3.48 3.38 -10.39
CA GLU A 55 3.83 4.54 -9.54
C GLU A 55 2.71 5.61 -9.53
N THR A 56 1.66 5.43 -10.34
CA THR A 56 0.61 6.39 -10.79
C THR A 56 1.07 7.35 -11.89
N GLY A 57 0.24 7.47 -12.92
CA GLY A 57 0.36 8.46 -13.99
C GLY A 57 -0.99 8.71 -14.65
N PRO A 58 -1.11 9.76 -15.48
CA PRO A 58 -2.39 10.19 -16.04
C PRO A 58 -2.91 9.27 -17.16
N GLU A 59 -2.10 8.32 -17.64
CA GLU A 59 -2.38 7.60 -18.88
C GLU A 59 -2.34 6.08 -18.70
N CYS A 60 -3.37 5.42 -19.22
CA CYS A 60 -3.34 3.99 -19.40
C CYS A 60 -2.41 3.61 -20.56
N VAL A 61 -1.66 2.53 -20.39
CA VAL A 61 -0.65 2.07 -21.35
C VAL A 61 -1.19 0.88 -22.13
N ALA A 62 -1.17 1.00 -23.45
CA ALA A 62 -1.60 -0.03 -24.37
C ALA A 62 -0.42 -0.89 -24.83
N PHE A 63 -0.62 -2.20 -24.79
CA PHE A 63 0.32 -3.21 -25.26
C PHE A 63 -0.31 -3.95 -26.44
N THR A 64 0.41 -4.02 -27.56
CA THR A 64 -0.07 -4.61 -28.81
C THR A 64 0.91 -5.63 -29.36
N SER A 65 0.44 -6.69 -29.99
CA SER A 65 1.30 -7.64 -30.70
C SER A 65 0.57 -8.21 -31.93
N SER A 66 1.30 -8.91 -32.79
CA SER A 66 0.73 -9.52 -34.00
C SER A 66 -0.29 -10.62 -33.62
N SER A 67 -1.26 -10.90 -34.50
CA SER A 67 -2.33 -11.87 -34.19
C SER A 67 -1.81 -13.29 -33.88
N SER A 68 -0.65 -13.67 -34.42
CA SER A 68 -0.02 -14.98 -34.18
C SER A 68 0.70 -15.09 -32.83
N GLN A 69 0.96 -13.97 -32.15
CA GLN A 69 1.73 -13.93 -30.91
C GLN A 69 1.10 -12.93 -29.93
N LYS A 70 0.58 -13.41 -28.79
CA LYS A 70 -0.12 -12.54 -27.84
C LYS A 70 0.82 -11.67 -27.00
N PRO A 71 0.46 -10.40 -26.70
CA PRO A 71 1.30 -9.52 -25.89
C PRO A 71 1.33 -9.94 -24.42
N TYR A 72 2.46 -9.71 -23.77
CA TYR A 72 2.58 -9.86 -22.32
C TYR A 72 3.64 -8.92 -21.75
N ILE A 73 3.46 -8.59 -20.48
CA ILE A 73 4.42 -7.84 -19.67
C ILE A 73 4.90 -8.70 -18.49
N ASP A 74 6.15 -8.49 -18.11
CA ASP A 74 6.70 -9.01 -16.87
C ASP A 74 6.79 -7.86 -15.86
N VAL A 75 6.24 -8.08 -14.68
CA VAL A 75 6.14 -7.14 -13.57
C VAL A 75 7.14 -7.58 -12.50
N GLY A 76 8.22 -6.82 -12.35
CA GLY A 76 9.27 -7.09 -11.38
C GLY A 76 8.94 -6.50 -10.01
N LEU A 77 9.22 -7.27 -8.95
CA LEU A 77 9.01 -6.85 -7.56
C LEU A 77 10.32 -6.39 -6.92
N VAL A 78 10.22 -5.71 -5.78
CA VAL A 78 11.38 -5.18 -5.03
C VAL A 78 12.41 -6.26 -4.65
N ALA A 79 11.92 -7.47 -4.33
CA ALA A 79 12.69 -8.68 -4.06
C ALA A 79 11.79 -9.90 -4.25
N THR A 80 12.27 -11.11 -3.95
CA THR A 80 11.39 -12.27 -3.74
C THR A 80 10.45 -11.96 -2.59
N SER A 81 9.19 -11.66 -2.92
CA SER A 81 8.17 -11.18 -2.00
C SER A 81 7.01 -12.15 -1.99
N ARG A 82 6.34 -12.28 -0.85
CA ARG A 82 5.09 -13.03 -0.75
C ARG A 82 3.97 -12.16 -1.35
N VAL A 83 3.27 -12.68 -2.34
CA VAL A 83 2.19 -11.99 -3.03
C VAL A 83 0.88 -12.60 -2.58
N ARG A 84 0.02 -11.77 -1.97
CA ARG A 84 -1.29 -12.18 -1.46
C ARG A 84 -2.45 -11.57 -2.23
N THR A 85 -2.25 -10.37 -2.79
CA THR A 85 -3.26 -9.68 -3.61
C THR A 85 -2.62 -9.03 -4.82
N VAL A 86 -3.25 -9.16 -5.99
CA VAL A 86 -2.91 -8.42 -7.20
C VAL A 86 -4.17 -7.74 -7.73
N LEU A 87 -4.10 -6.42 -7.88
CA LEU A 87 -5.15 -5.59 -8.47
C LEU A 87 -4.66 -5.03 -9.80
N ILE A 88 -5.50 -5.11 -10.82
CA ILE A 88 -5.29 -4.40 -12.08
C ILE A 88 -6.48 -3.49 -12.37
N TYR A 89 -6.18 -2.28 -12.84
CA TYR A 89 -7.15 -1.29 -13.28
C TYR A 89 -7.09 -1.22 -14.79
N LEU A 90 -8.23 -1.41 -15.42
CA LEU A 90 -8.40 -1.38 -16.86
C LEU A 90 -9.21 -0.13 -17.25
N PRO A 91 -9.05 0.38 -18.48
CA PRO A 91 -9.92 1.43 -18.99
C PRO A 91 -11.37 0.96 -19.06
N ILE A 92 -12.31 1.91 -19.05
CA ILE A 92 -13.76 1.65 -19.16
C ILE A 92 -14.09 0.83 -20.43
N THR A 93 -13.34 1.05 -21.51
CA THR A 93 -13.55 0.38 -22.80
C THR A 93 -12.25 -0.14 -23.40
N GLY A 94 -12.35 -1.19 -24.22
CA GLY A 94 -11.24 -1.67 -25.06
C GLY A 94 -10.34 -2.73 -24.44
N THR A 95 -10.49 -3.05 -23.15
CA THR A 95 -9.82 -4.20 -22.53
C THR A 95 -10.77 -4.94 -21.61
N ASP A 96 -11.02 -6.20 -21.94
CA ASP A 96 -11.86 -7.09 -21.13
C ASP A 96 -11.00 -7.89 -20.15
N TYR A 97 -11.28 -7.78 -18.85
CA TYR A 97 -10.55 -8.49 -17.80
C TYR A 97 -10.56 -10.02 -18.00
N ARG A 98 -11.58 -10.58 -18.65
CA ARG A 98 -11.70 -12.03 -18.91
C ARG A 98 -10.61 -12.54 -19.85
N ASN A 99 -10.06 -11.64 -20.67
CA ASN A 99 -8.97 -11.94 -21.57
C ASN A 99 -7.59 -11.74 -20.93
N ILE A 100 -7.53 -11.20 -19.72
CA ILE A 100 -6.29 -10.98 -18.98
C ILE A 100 -6.02 -12.15 -18.05
N GLN A 101 -4.78 -12.61 -18.06
CA GLN A 101 -4.32 -13.73 -17.25
C GLN A 101 -3.05 -13.33 -16.49
N LEU A 102 -2.99 -13.77 -15.25
CA LEU A 102 -1.83 -13.65 -14.37
C LEU A 102 -1.06 -14.97 -14.41
N SER A 103 0.26 -14.91 -14.46
CA SER A 103 1.08 -16.12 -14.34
C SER A 103 2.21 -15.93 -13.34
N PHE A 104 2.37 -16.93 -12.48
CA PHE A 104 3.52 -17.10 -11.61
C PHE A 104 4.32 -18.29 -12.11
N GLY A 105 5.44 -18.03 -12.80
CA GLY A 105 6.19 -19.07 -13.50
C GLY A 105 5.34 -19.76 -14.58
N SER A 106 5.13 -21.07 -14.44
CA SER A 106 4.32 -21.89 -15.35
C SER A 106 2.83 -21.91 -15.01
N THR A 107 2.45 -21.50 -13.80
CA THR A 107 1.05 -21.53 -13.36
C THR A 107 0.33 -20.27 -13.84
N THR A 108 -0.86 -20.44 -14.41
CA THR A 108 -1.73 -19.34 -14.84
C THR A 108 -2.97 -19.27 -13.97
N HIS A 109 -3.38 -18.05 -13.63
CA HIS A 109 -4.58 -17.71 -12.90
C HIS A 109 -5.42 -16.69 -13.67
N SER A 110 -6.73 -16.73 -13.45
CA SER A 110 -7.68 -15.74 -13.95
C SER A 110 -7.96 -14.69 -12.87
N PHE A 111 -8.24 -13.47 -13.31
CA PHE A 111 -8.75 -12.42 -12.42
C PHE A 111 -10.28 -12.54 -12.26
N LYS A 112 -10.77 -12.17 -11.08
CA LYS A 112 -12.20 -11.91 -10.82
C LYS A 112 -12.46 -10.41 -10.96
N LYS A 113 -13.61 -10.01 -11.49
CA LYS A 113 -14.00 -8.59 -11.58
C LYS A 113 -14.60 -8.14 -10.26
N HIS A 114 -14.28 -6.92 -9.83
CA HIS A 114 -14.99 -6.26 -8.73
C HIS A 114 -16.37 -5.76 -9.17
N THR A 115 -17.37 -5.94 -8.32
CA THR A 115 -18.80 -5.73 -8.55
C THR A 115 -19.19 -4.25 -8.65
N ASP A 116 -18.56 -3.37 -7.85
CA ASP A 116 -19.08 -2.00 -7.64
C ASP A 116 -18.24 -0.84 -8.21
N ILE A 117 -17.25 -1.08 -9.05
CA ILE A 117 -16.40 0.00 -9.59
C ILE A 117 -16.79 0.33 -11.03
N ASP A 118 -17.46 1.48 -11.20
CA ASP A 118 -18.00 1.95 -12.49
C ASP A 118 -16.98 2.69 -13.37
N GLN A 119 -15.97 3.36 -12.79
CA GLN A 119 -15.08 4.25 -13.56
C GLN A 119 -13.84 3.56 -14.13
N ASN A 120 -13.42 2.43 -13.58
CA ASN A 120 -12.32 1.60 -14.09
C ASN A 120 -12.66 0.14 -13.77
N ILE A 121 -12.47 -0.78 -14.72
CA ILE A 121 -12.70 -2.19 -14.44
C ILE A 121 -11.54 -2.68 -13.58
N VAL A 122 -11.81 -2.97 -12.31
CA VAL A 122 -10.84 -3.55 -11.40
C VAL A 122 -10.94 -5.07 -11.43
N ALA A 123 -9.83 -5.71 -11.74
CA ALA A 123 -9.70 -7.16 -11.72
C ALA A 123 -8.76 -7.57 -10.57
N ILE A 124 -9.17 -8.58 -9.82
CA ILE A 124 -8.58 -9.01 -8.55
C ILE A 124 -8.10 -10.45 -8.68
N TRP A 125 -6.89 -10.69 -8.23
CA TRP A 125 -6.40 -12.01 -7.90
C TRP A 125 -6.02 -12.05 -6.43
N GLU A 126 -6.43 -13.12 -5.76
CA GLU A 126 -6.13 -13.40 -4.36
C GLU A 126 -5.51 -14.79 -4.26
N GLY A 127 -4.52 -14.94 -3.38
CA GLY A 127 -3.84 -16.20 -3.16
C GLY A 127 -2.66 -16.05 -2.24
N ASP A 128 -1.70 -16.96 -2.35
CA ASP A 128 -0.44 -16.89 -1.62
C ASP A 128 0.66 -17.47 -2.50
N HIS A 129 1.56 -16.61 -2.98
CA HIS A 129 2.66 -17.03 -3.84
C HIS A 129 3.91 -16.18 -3.62
N SER A 130 5.04 -16.81 -3.33
CA SER A 130 6.33 -16.12 -3.25
C SER A 130 6.99 -16.02 -4.63
N THR A 131 7.29 -14.80 -5.08
CA THR A 131 7.94 -14.57 -6.38
C THR A 131 8.72 -13.26 -6.38
N TYR A 132 9.66 -13.10 -7.32
CA TYR A 132 10.28 -11.81 -7.64
C TYR A 132 9.73 -11.20 -8.93
N THR A 133 8.92 -11.94 -9.69
CA THR A 133 8.30 -11.50 -10.94
C THR A 133 6.94 -12.16 -11.16
N LEU A 134 6.00 -11.44 -11.76
CA LEU A 134 4.74 -11.99 -12.25
C LEU A 134 4.51 -11.56 -13.68
N ARG A 135 3.78 -12.36 -14.44
CA ARG A 135 3.47 -12.07 -15.84
C ARG A 135 2.00 -11.74 -16.00
N ILE A 136 1.71 -10.65 -16.70
CA ILE A 136 0.35 -10.30 -17.14
C ILE A 136 0.30 -10.45 -18.65
N ARG A 137 -0.64 -11.25 -19.14
CA ARG A 137 -0.82 -11.53 -20.57
C ARG A 137 -2.27 -11.37 -20.99
N SER A 138 -2.49 -11.03 -22.25
CA SER A 138 -3.81 -11.01 -22.87
C SER A 138 -3.98 -12.19 -23.82
N ASN A 139 -5.20 -12.70 -23.95
CA ASN A 139 -5.58 -13.63 -25.03
C ASN A 139 -5.94 -12.90 -26.33
N GLU A 140 -6.05 -11.57 -26.30
CA GLU A 140 -6.27 -10.71 -27.46
C GLU A 140 -4.95 -10.20 -28.04
N SER A 141 -4.99 -9.63 -29.26
CA SER A 141 -3.81 -8.99 -29.87
C SER A 141 -3.40 -7.70 -29.18
N SER A 142 -4.24 -7.16 -28.29
CA SER A 142 -3.92 -5.99 -27.49
C SER A 142 -4.59 -6.03 -26.11
N PHE A 143 -4.02 -5.29 -25.17
CA PHE A 143 -4.68 -4.92 -23.92
C PHE A 143 -4.10 -3.62 -23.38
N THR A 144 -4.87 -2.92 -22.56
CA THR A 144 -4.49 -1.64 -21.95
C THR A 144 -4.60 -1.75 -20.45
N LEU A 145 -3.59 -1.29 -19.71
CA LEU A 145 -3.57 -1.24 -18.26
C LEU A 145 -3.43 0.21 -17.80
N CYS A 146 -4.22 0.61 -16.81
CA CYS A 146 -4.15 1.92 -16.18
C CYS A 146 -3.31 1.88 -14.89
N LEU A 147 -3.42 0.81 -14.11
CA LEU A 147 -2.69 0.66 -12.86
C LEU A 147 -2.56 -0.82 -12.47
N ILE A 148 -1.46 -1.17 -11.81
CA ILE A 148 -1.13 -2.48 -11.27
C ILE A 148 -0.69 -2.26 -9.83
N LYS A 149 -1.34 -2.96 -8.91
CA LYS A 149 -0.98 -2.98 -7.49
C LYS A 149 -0.77 -4.42 -7.04
N VAL A 150 0.35 -4.68 -6.38
CA VAL A 150 0.72 -6.01 -5.87
C VAL A 150 1.05 -5.85 -4.40
N TYR A 151 0.47 -6.71 -3.56
CA TYR A 151 0.55 -6.58 -2.10
C TYR A 151 0.88 -7.91 -1.42
N ASP A 152 1.61 -7.81 -0.30
CA ASP A 152 1.76 -8.88 0.70
C ASP A 152 0.73 -8.71 1.83
N VAL A 153 -0.52 -8.44 1.47
CA VAL A 153 -1.69 -8.49 2.36
C VAL A 153 -2.86 -9.09 1.59
N THR A 154 -3.77 -9.78 2.27
CA THR A 154 -5.02 -10.26 1.65
C THR A 154 -5.94 -9.09 1.32
N LEU A 155 -6.93 -9.29 0.46
CA LEU A 155 -7.92 -8.24 0.18
C LEU A 155 -8.71 -7.88 1.44
N GLU A 156 -9.07 -8.88 2.26
CA GLU A 156 -9.68 -8.69 3.57
C GLU A 156 -8.79 -7.81 4.47
N ASP A 157 -7.50 -8.11 4.60
CA ASP A 157 -6.56 -7.30 5.39
C ASP A 157 -6.42 -5.88 4.84
N TYR A 158 -6.39 -5.75 3.51
CA TYR A 158 -6.35 -4.47 2.80
C TYR A 158 -7.61 -3.64 3.07
N CYS A 159 -8.78 -4.28 3.16
CA CYS A 159 -10.08 -3.63 3.31
C CYS A 159 -10.65 -3.60 4.75
N ALA A 160 -10.06 -4.29 5.72
CA ALA A 160 -10.62 -4.38 7.07
C ALA A 160 -10.79 -2.99 7.71
N CYS A 161 -11.94 -2.75 8.34
CA CYS A 161 -12.40 -1.42 8.76
C CYS A 161 -12.32 -1.14 10.27
N ASP A 162 -11.54 -1.90 11.04
CA ASP A 162 -11.59 -1.85 12.51
C ASP A 162 -10.89 -0.62 13.15
N GLU A 163 -10.26 0.24 12.35
CA GLU A 163 -9.74 1.52 12.84
C GLU A 163 -10.22 2.66 11.93
N THR A 164 -11.01 3.55 12.51
CA THR A 164 -11.61 4.72 11.89
C THR A 164 -10.61 5.51 11.03
N CYS A 165 -10.87 5.58 9.72
CA CYS A 165 -10.41 6.60 8.77
C CYS A 165 -8.96 6.59 8.20
N HIS A 166 -8.15 5.52 8.30
CA HIS A 166 -6.70 5.65 8.01
C HIS A 166 -6.05 4.62 7.07
N ARG A 167 -6.72 4.11 6.04
CA ARG A 167 -6.11 3.13 5.11
C ARG A 167 -5.95 3.65 3.68
N ASN A 168 -5.01 3.05 2.95
CA ASN A 168 -4.88 3.11 1.49
C ASN A 168 -6.15 2.51 0.85
N ARG A 169 -7.32 3.12 1.05
CA ARG A 169 -8.58 2.56 0.57
C ARG A 169 -8.68 2.86 -0.93
N ASP A 170 -8.35 1.86 -1.75
CA ASP A 170 -8.88 1.86 -3.11
C ASP A 170 -10.41 1.81 -3.02
N VAL A 171 -11.08 2.35 -4.04
CA VAL A 171 -12.55 2.31 -4.19
C VAL A 171 -13.13 0.91 -3.93
N ILE A 172 -12.31 -0.12 -4.16
CA ILE A 172 -12.60 -1.56 -3.99
C ILE A 172 -13.04 -1.99 -2.58
N CYS A 173 -12.67 -1.27 -1.54
CA CYS A 173 -12.93 -1.73 -0.17
C CYS A 173 -14.31 -1.33 0.36
N CYS A 174 -15.25 -0.91 -0.50
CA CYS A 174 -16.57 -0.38 -0.11
C CYS A 174 -17.74 -1.34 -0.41
N ASP A 175 -17.50 -2.60 -0.78
CA ASP A 175 -18.55 -3.58 -1.11
C ASP A 175 -19.19 -4.22 0.15
N ASP A 176 -20.49 -4.51 0.06
CA ASP A 176 -21.36 -5.16 1.05
C ASP A 176 -20.96 -6.62 1.36
N ASP A 177 -20.19 -7.29 0.49
CA ASP A 177 -19.83 -8.71 0.63
C ASP A 177 -18.63 -8.98 1.58
N HIS A 178 -17.96 -7.93 2.08
CA HIS A 178 -16.91 -8.03 3.11
C HIS A 178 -17.42 -7.41 4.41
N HIS A 179 -17.82 -8.25 5.36
CA HIS A 179 -18.47 -7.94 6.65
C HIS A 179 -17.78 -6.87 7.53
N GLY A 180 -17.84 -5.61 7.11
CA GLY A 180 -17.48 -4.44 7.88
C GLY A 180 -18.48 -3.33 7.57
N VAL A 181 -19.43 -3.13 8.47
CA VAL A 181 -20.43 -2.06 8.39
C VAL A 181 -19.69 -0.71 8.31
N CYS A 182 -19.56 -0.17 7.11
CA CYS A 182 -19.23 1.23 6.91
C CYS A 182 -20.52 2.00 7.08
N ASP A 183 -20.76 2.58 8.26
CA ASP A 183 -22.07 3.13 8.66
C ASP A 183 -22.66 4.22 7.74
N LYS A 184 -21.99 4.65 6.64
CA LYS A 184 -22.57 5.48 5.56
C LYS A 184 -21.91 5.20 4.19
N PRO A 185 -22.66 4.90 3.11
CA PRO A 185 -22.11 4.52 1.79
C PRO A 185 -21.71 5.67 0.84
N HIS A 186 -21.52 6.91 1.28
CA HIS A 186 -21.45 8.05 0.33
C HIS A 186 -20.24 8.99 0.41
N ASP A 187 -19.15 8.65 1.13
CA ASP A 187 -17.99 9.55 1.12
C ASP A 187 -16.64 8.87 1.37
N CYS A 188 -16.34 7.81 0.61
CA CYS A 188 -14.99 7.25 0.56
C CYS A 188 -14.31 7.61 -0.75
N HIS A 189 -14.11 8.91 -0.94
CA HIS A 189 -13.34 9.49 -2.04
C HIS A 189 -11.85 9.69 -1.68
N GLN A 190 -11.43 9.26 -0.48
CA GLN A 190 -10.12 9.58 0.04
C GLN A 190 -9.06 8.54 -0.30
N VAL A 191 -8.20 8.85 -1.28
CA VAL A 191 -7.09 8.00 -1.73
C VAL A 191 -5.78 8.59 -1.23
N ASN A 192 -4.87 7.76 -0.72
CA ASN A 192 -3.50 8.18 -0.42
C ASN A 192 -2.75 8.50 -1.72
N VAL A 193 -2.73 9.77 -2.11
CA VAL A 193 -2.11 10.22 -3.35
C VAL A 193 -0.59 10.33 -3.23
N ALA A 194 -0.05 10.37 -2.01
CA ALA A 194 1.39 10.40 -1.78
C ALA A 194 2.07 9.03 -1.93
N LEU A 195 1.32 7.92 -1.87
CA LEU A 195 1.89 6.57 -1.94
C LEU A 195 2.83 6.38 -3.15
N ASN A 196 4.07 5.98 -2.87
CA ASN A 196 5.16 5.75 -3.81
C ASN A 196 5.52 6.93 -4.72
N LYS A 197 5.13 8.15 -4.34
CA LYS A 197 5.52 9.35 -5.07
C LYS A 197 7.00 9.69 -4.84
N PRO A 198 7.64 10.35 -5.81
CA PRO A 198 8.96 10.93 -5.60
C PRO A 198 8.94 11.83 -4.37
N ALA A 199 9.92 11.65 -3.49
CA ALA A 199 10.06 12.44 -2.29
C ALA A 199 11.52 12.85 -2.10
N SER A 200 11.72 14.02 -1.52
CA SER A 200 13.03 14.59 -1.21
C SER A 200 13.09 15.00 0.25
N MET A 201 14.29 15.09 0.81
CA MET A 201 14.51 15.66 2.14
C MET A 201 15.83 16.41 2.19
N SER A 202 15.94 17.34 3.14
CA SER A 202 17.08 18.25 3.31
C SER A 202 18.41 17.53 3.50
N SER A 203 18.40 16.46 4.28
CA SER A 203 19.56 15.65 4.61
C SER A 203 19.12 14.26 5.03
N TYR A 204 20.06 13.33 5.14
CA TYR A 204 19.76 11.96 5.53
C TYR A 204 20.72 11.46 6.61
N TYR A 205 20.16 10.89 7.67
CA TYR A 205 20.91 10.14 8.66
C TYR A 205 21.15 8.72 8.14
N ARG A 206 22.42 8.34 8.00
CA ARG A 206 22.88 7.03 7.50
C ARG A 206 22.36 6.70 6.09
N LYS A 207 21.44 5.75 5.97
CA LYS A 207 20.84 5.23 4.74
C LYS A 207 19.31 5.40 4.75
N SER A 208 18.82 6.38 5.50
CA SER A 208 17.42 6.77 5.45
C SER A 208 17.14 7.42 4.11
N GLU A 209 15.99 7.11 3.50
CA GLU A 209 15.57 7.63 2.21
C GLU A 209 14.24 8.37 2.36
N ALA A 210 14.08 9.50 1.69
CA ALA A 210 12.85 10.31 1.77
C ALA A 210 11.60 9.51 1.37
N SER A 211 11.75 8.54 0.46
CA SER A 211 10.67 7.65 0.01
C SER A 211 10.08 6.79 1.12
N TYR A 212 10.77 6.57 2.25
CA TYR A 212 10.25 5.78 3.35
C TYR A 212 9.05 6.43 4.06
N ALA A 213 8.87 7.74 3.93
CA ALA A 213 7.67 8.40 4.46
C ALA A 213 6.40 8.06 3.67
N VAL A 214 6.54 7.67 2.40
CA VAL A 214 5.43 7.48 1.46
C VAL A 214 5.38 6.08 0.85
N ASN A 215 6.08 5.12 1.44
CA ASN A 215 6.09 3.74 0.96
C ASN A 215 4.89 2.91 1.45
N GLY A 216 4.02 3.46 2.31
CA GLY A 216 2.85 2.73 2.83
C GLY A 216 3.15 1.80 4.00
N ILE A 217 4.34 1.86 4.60
CA ILE A 217 4.68 1.18 5.85
C ILE A 217 4.45 2.16 7.01
N THR A 218 3.39 1.94 7.78
CA THR A 218 2.95 2.85 8.85
C THR A 218 3.57 2.54 10.22
N GLY A 219 4.43 1.53 10.30
CA GLY A 219 5.14 1.19 11.53
C GLY A 219 5.84 2.41 12.12
N THR A 220 5.73 2.59 13.43
CA THR A 220 6.29 3.77 14.12
C THR A 220 7.66 3.48 14.76
N THR A 221 8.15 2.24 14.70
CA THR A 221 9.50 1.88 15.12
C THR A 221 10.45 2.12 13.96
N PHE A 222 11.52 2.90 14.16
CA PHE A 222 12.50 3.21 13.12
C PHE A 222 13.16 1.93 12.59
N SER A 223 13.08 1.72 11.27
CA SER A 223 13.71 0.63 10.53
C SER A 223 14.35 1.19 9.26
N ALA A 224 15.63 0.92 9.07
CA ALA A 224 16.39 1.41 7.93
C ALA A 224 17.59 0.48 7.66
N PRO A 225 18.21 0.56 6.46
CA PRO A 225 19.40 -0.22 6.17
C PRO A 225 20.51 0.03 7.21
N GLY A 226 20.97 -1.04 7.86
CA GLY A 226 21.98 -0.96 8.92
C GLY A 226 21.43 -0.65 10.33
N TYR A 227 20.11 -0.57 10.49
CA TYR A 227 19.42 -0.62 11.79
C TYR A 227 18.65 -1.92 11.94
N THR A 228 17.96 -2.36 10.88
CA THR A 228 17.33 -3.68 10.78
C THR A 228 17.84 -4.42 9.56
N SER A 229 17.88 -5.76 9.63
CA SER A 229 18.25 -6.63 8.50
C SER A 229 17.10 -6.87 7.53
N ASP A 230 15.86 -6.67 7.98
CA ASP A 230 14.67 -6.82 7.15
C ASP A 230 14.43 -5.55 6.32
N SER A 231 14.64 -5.67 5.02
CA SER A 231 14.41 -4.61 4.03
C SER A 231 12.94 -4.37 3.70
N THR A 232 12.05 -5.28 4.09
CA THR A 232 10.62 -5.17 3.80
C THR A 232 9.90 -4.24 4.77
N GLN A 233 10.57 -3.85 5.86
CA GLN A 233 10.02 -3.02 6.93
C GLN A 233 10.65 -1.63 7.03
N TRP A 234 11.55 -1.25 6.11
CA TRP A 234 12.18 0.07 6.16
C TRP A 234 11.12 1.18 6.12
N ASN A 235 11.12 2.02 7.15
CA ASN A 235 10.10 3.01 7.44
C ASN A 235 10.74 4.19 8.18
N CYS A 236 9.98 5.27 8.35
CA CYS A 236 10.44 6.51 8.97
C CYS A 236 11.64 7.15 8.23
N ILE A 237 11.51 8.43 7.92
CA ILE A 237 12.65 9.22 7.43
C ILE A 237 13.43 9.80 8.60
N HIS A 238 14.72 10.06 8.43
CA HIS A 238 15.56 10.70 9.45
C HIS A 238 16.54 11.66 8.77
N THR A 239 16.45 12.95 9.08
CA THR A 239 17.42 13.97 8.66
C THR A 239 18.67 13.94 9.53
N ASP A 240 19.79 14.49 9.07
CA ASP A 240 21.03 14.50 9.85
C ASP A 240 20.89 15.38 11.12
N ALA A 241 21.65 15.04 12.17
CA ALA A 241 21.60 15.78 13.44
C ALA A 241 22.15 17.21 13.32
N GLY A 242 23.04 17.47 12.35
CA GLY A 242 23.58 18.80 12.06
C GLY A 242 22.69 19.68 11.18
N ASP A 243 21.54 19.16 10.74
CA ASP A 243 20.62 19.89 9.87
C ASP A 243 19.80 20.91 10.68
N THR A 244 20.11 22.20 10.48
CA THR A 244 19.49 23.31 11.19
C THR A 244 18.17 23.76 10.58
N SER A 245 17.78 23.22 9.42
CA SER A 245 16.52 23.55 8.74
C SER A 245 15.98 22.31 8.01
N PRO A 246 15.63 21.25 8.77
CA PRO A 246 15.23 19.98 8.18
C PRO A 246 13.90 20.12 7.43
N TYR A 247 13.84 19.57 6.22
CA TYR A 247 12.60 19.50 5.43
C TYR A 247 12.44 18.12 4.79
N TRP A 248 11.19 17.80 4.47
CA TRP A 248 10.81 16.70 3.61
C TRP A 248 9.67 17.18 2.71
N GLU A 249 9.69 16.74 1.46
CA GLU A 249 8.70 17.09 0.45
C GLU A 249 8.36 15.88 -0.42
N VAL A 250 7.15 15.87 -0.97
CA VAL A 250 6.66 14.85 -1.92
C VAL A 250 6.12 15.55 -3.16
N ASP A 251 6.58 15.09 -4.32
CA ASP A 251 6.07 15.51 -5.62
C ASP A 251 4.89 14.61 -6.01
N LEU A 252 3.67 15.15 -5.92
CA LEU A 252 2.45 14.41 -6.27
C LEU A 252 2.31 14.19 -7.80
N GLY A 253 3.12 14.87 -8.61
CA GLY A 253 3.17 14.75 -10.08
C GLY A 253 2.05 15.47 -10.84
N LYS A 254 1.03 15.97 -10.13
CA LYS A 254 -0.05 16.83 -10.64
C LYS A 254 -0.75 17.54 -9.48
N ASP A 255 -1.64 18.47 -9.80
CA ASP A 255 -2.46 19.14 -8.81
C ASP A 255 -3.52 18.19 -8.23
N TYR A 256 -3.64 18.20 -6.90
CA TYR A 256 -4.67 17.48 -6.16
C TYR A 256 -5.37 18.44 -5.20
N THR A 257 -6.68 18.26 -5.03
CA THR A 257 -7.38 18.85 -3.88
C THR A 257 -7.09 17.97 -2.66
N VAL A 258 -6.17 18.41 -1.81
CA VAL A 258 -5.78 17.67 -0.61
C VAL A 258 -6.81 17.90 0.50
N ASN A 259 -7.55 16.85 0.84
CA ASN A 259 -8.56 16.88 1.89
C ASN A 259 -7.96 16.61 3.28
N SER A 260 -6.90 15.80 3.37
CA SER A 260 -6.22 15.52 4.63
C SER A 260 -4.73 15.19 4.47
N VAL A 261 -3.96 15.50 5.52
CA VAL A 261 -2.55 15.08 5.66
C VAL A 261 -2.39 14.41 7.01
N ILE A 262 -1.91 13.17 7.00
CA ILE A 262 -1.69 12.33 8.18
C ILE A 262 -0.19 12.16 8.35
N ILE A 263 0.31 12.44 9.56
CA ILE A 263 1.72 12.27 9.91
C ILE A 263 1.83 11.31 11.10
N TYR A 264 2.39 10.13 10.85
CA TYR A 264 2.79 9.17 11.87
C TYR A 264 4.16 9.57 12.41
N ARG A 265 4.27 9.70 13.73
CA ARG A 265 5.53 10.02 14.41
C ARG A 265 6.20 8.73 14.88
N ARG A 266 7.52 8.76 15.06
CA ARG A 266 8.22 7.63 15.68
C ARG A 266 7.72 7.37 17.10
N GLY A 267 7.38 6.12 17.40
CA GLY A 267 7.06 5.63 18.74
C GLY A 267 8.34 5.21 19.46
N GLY A 268 8.82 6.03 20.39
CA GLY A 268 10.03 5.78 21.17
C GLY A 268 10.62 7.09 21.66
N GLY A 269 10.52 7.37 22.95
CA GLY A 269 10.86 8.65 23.55
C GLY A 269 12.33 9.01 23.37
N ASN A 270 12.61 9.89 22.42
CA ASN A 270 13.58 11.00 22.50
C ASN A 270 13.30 11.94 21.32
N THR A 271 13.33 13.23 21.59
CA THR A 271 12.98 14.34 20.70
C THR A 271 13.90 14.43 19.48
N TYR A 272 13.52 13.77 18.39
CA TYR A 272 13.95 14.09 17.02
C TYR A 272 12.73 13.98 16.11
N THR A 273 12.51 14.98 15.26
CA THR A 273 11.33 15.07 14.38
C THR A 273 11.41 13.97 13.32
N LEU A 274 10.54 12.98 13.44
CA LEU A 274 10.47 11.83 12.53
C LEU A 274 9.04 11.76 12.00
N ILE A 275 8.92 11.68 10.68
CA ILE A 275 7.66 11.84 9.95
C ILE A 275 7.49 10.61 9.04
N CYS A 276 6.40 9.89 9.22
CA CYS A 276 5.82 8.96 8.25
C CYS A 276 4.56 9.65 7.74
N LEU A 277 4.36 9.83 6.43
CA LEU A 277 3.34 10.76 5.92
C LEU A 277 2.40 10.07 4.93
N ILE A 278 1.10 10.18 5.19
CA ILE A 278 0.02 9.79 4.27
C ILE A 278 -0.72 11.06 3.88
N ILE A 279 -0.71 11.44 2.60
CA ILE A 279 -1.58 12.51 2.09
C ILE A 279 -2.77 11.84 1.44
N SER A 280 -3.95 12.02 2.02
CA SER A 280 -5.18 11.53 1.42
C SER A 280 -5.96 12.70 0.83
N THR A 281 -6.36 12.59 -0.43
CA THR A 281 -7.44 13.44 -0.96
C THR A 281 -8.78 12.94 -0.48
#